data_AF-D3CW02-F1
#
_entry.id   AF-D3CW02-F1
#
_cell.length_a   1.000
_cell.length_b   1.000
_cell.length_c   1.000
_cell.angle_alpha   90.00
_cell.angle_beta   90.00
_cell.angle_gamma   90.00
#
_symmetry.space_group_name_H-M   'P 1'
#
loop_
_entity.id
_entity.type
_entity.pdbx_description
1 polymer ?
#
loop_
_entity_poly.entity_id
_entity_poly.type
_entity_poly.pdbx_seq_one_letter_code
_entity_poly.pdbx_strand_id
1 'polypeptide(L)'
;MPTTSARLLALLSLLQARRDWPGALLAARLEVSPRTVRRDVDRLRELGYPIRATKGPDGGYRLDAGAELPPLLFDDEQAVALAVALQLAVTSGAGIGEAAARALSTVRQVLPARLRHQVDALRVIAVERRGGPSNPRVEPAVLVTLGAAVHAREELRFDYAVPSRSAPADVPPPRRVQPHHLVTWGGRWYLVAWDLDRADWRTFRADRITPRPPAGPRFTPASCPAWTWPPSSPSASRAPAPPVRTAGRAAAR
;
A
#
# COMPACT_ATOMS: atom_id res chain seq x y z
N MET A 1 34.06 -7.67 21.85
CA MET A 1 34.04 -7.29 20.42
C MET A 1 32.99 -8.15 19.73
N PRO A 2 31.95 -7.56 19.11
CA PRO A 2 30.96 -8.35 18.36
C PRO A 2 31.67 -9.14 17.26
N THR A 3 31.23 -10.38 17.03
CA THR A 3 31.71 -11.19 15.90
C THR A 3 31.45 -10.43 14.59
N THR A 4 32.28 -10.67 13.57
CA THR A 4 32.12 -9.99 12.26
C THR A 4 30.69 -10.12 11.72
N SER A 5 30.04 -11.28 11.92
CA SER A 5 28.65 -11.50 11.54
C SER A 5 27.65 -10.66 12.34
N ALA A 6 27.81 -10.56 13.67
CA ALA A 6 26.94 -9.73 14.50
C ALA A 6 27.04 -8.24 14.12
N ARG A 7 28.25 -7.76 13.80
CA ARG A 7 28.47 -6.38 13.36
C ARG A 7 27.85 -6.08 11.99
N LEU A 8 27.93 -7.01 11.05
CA LEU A 8 27.28 -6.87 9.73
C LEU A 8 25.75 -6.78 9.86
N LEU A 9 25.15 -7.61 10.72
CA LEU A 9 23.72 -7.56 10.98
C LEU A 9 23.32 -6.25 11.66
N ALA A 10 24.10 -5.77 12.63
CA ALA A 10 23.87 -4.48 13.26
C ALA A 10 23.95 -3.32 12.27
N LEU A 11 24.96 -3.32 11.38
CA LEU A 11 25.08 -2.32 10.30
C LEU A 11 23.87 -2.35 9.37
N LEU A 12 23.41 -3.55 8.97
CA LEU A 12 22.23 -3.70 8.12
C LEU A 12 20.97 -3.15 8.79
N SER A 13 20.74 -3.48 10.07
CA SER A 13 19.59 -2.98 10.84
C SER A 13 19.57 -1.45 10.91
N LEU A 14 20.73 -0.82 11.13
CA LEU A 14 20.85 0.65 11.10
C LEU A 14 20.45 1.22 9.74
N LEU A 15 20.98 0.67 8.64
CA LEU A 15 20.66 1.11 7.28
C LEU A 15 19.18 0.90 6.90
N GLN A 16 18.50 -0.07 7.51
CA GLN A 16 17.05 -0.28 7.33
C GLN A 16 16.19 0.70 8.12
N ALA A 17 16.66 1.14 9.30
CA ALA A 17 15.90 2.04 10.17
C ALA A 17 15.77 3.47 9.61
N ARG A 18 16.72 3.92 8.77
CA ARG A 18 16.71 5.26 8.19
C ARG A 18 17.37 5.28 6.82
N ARG A 19 16.76 6.07 5.92
CA ARG A 19 17.16 6.20 4.51
C ARG A 19 18.62 6.62 4.31
N ASP A 20 19.12 7.64 5.01
CA ASP A 20 20.47 8.15 4.79
C ASP A 20 21.26 8.16 6.10
N TRP A 21 22.49 7.64 6.09
CA TRP A 21 23.37 7.54 7.25
C TRP A 21 24.74 8.16 7.01
N PRO A 22 25.15 9.19 7.77
CA PRO A 22 26.53 9.65 7.73
C PRO A 22 27.49 8.54 8.16
N GLY A 23 28.60 8.36 7.42
CA GLY A 23 29.56 7.29 7.69
C GLY A 23 30.17 7.36 9.09
N ALA A 24 30.47 8.57 9.56
CA ALA A 24 31.00 8.81 10.91
C ALA A 24 30.00 8.42 12.03
N LEU A 25 28.70 8.62 11.80
CA LEU A 25 27.66 8.29 12.75
C LEU A 25 27.46 6.77 12.87
N LEU A 26 27.58 6.04 11.76
CA LEU A 26 27.58 4.57 11.75
C LEU A 26 28.80 4.01 12.48
N ALA A 27 29.97 4.58 12.24
CA ALA A 27 31.22 4.21 12.91
C ALA A 27 31.10 4.37 14.43
N ALA A 28 30.57 5.50 14.89
CA ALA A 28 30.33 5.76 16.30
C ALA A 28 29.33 4.77 16.92
N ARG A 29 28.19 4.52 16.26
CA ARG A 29 27.16 3.59 16.77
C ARG A 29 27.60 2.14 16.82
N LEU A 30 28.43 1.71 15.87
CA LEU A 30 28.95 0.35 15.81
C LEU A 30 30.26 0.19 16.58
N GLU A 31 30.77 1.27 17.20
CA GLU A 31 32.04 1.32 17.93
C GLU A 31 33.23 0.81 17.10
N VAL A 32 33.28 1.20 15.82
CA VAL A 32 34.35 0.78 14.88
C VAL A 32 34.88 1.95 14.06
N SER A 33 36.02 1.75 13.40
CA SER A 33 36.59 2.75 12.51
C SER A 33 35.73 2.96 11.24
N PRO A 34 35.78 4.17 10.62
CA PRO A 34 35.15 4.40 9.32
C PRO A 34 35.63 3.45 8.22
N ARG A 35 36.89 3.01 8.28
CA ARG A 35 37.46 2.01 7.36
C ARG A 35 36.79 0.64 7.52
N THR A 36 36.44 0.25 8.75
CA THR A 36 35.71 -0.98 9.04
C THR A 36 34.28 -0.90 8.52
N VAL A 37 33.58 0.23 8.73
CA VAL A 37 32.23 0.45 8.18
C VAL A 37 32.24 0.29 6.66
N ARG A 38 33.22 0.89 5.96
CA ARG A 38 33.33 0.75 4.51
C ARG A 38 33.50 -0.70 4.07
N ARG A 39 34.37 -1.46 4.76
CA ARG A 39 34.58 -2.89 4.49
C ARG A 39 33.33 -3.73 4.74
N ASP A 40 32.61 -3.44 5.81
CA ASP A 40 31.36 -4.14 6.16
C ASP A 40 30.23 -3.80 5.17
N VAL A 41 30.14 -2.55 4.70
CA VAL A 41 29.24 -2.15 3.60
C VAL A 41 29.56 -2.90 2.31
N ASP A 42 30.82 -3.00 1.93
CA ASP A 42 31.22 -3.74 0.73
C ASP A 42 30.85 -5.22 0.85
N ARG A 43 30.98 -5.80 2.05
CA ARG A 43 30.55 -7.18 2.33
C ARG A 43 29.03 -7.36 2.25
N LEU A 44 28.24 -6.38 2.71
CA LEU A 44 26.79 -6.38 2.50
C LEU A 44 26.43 -6.27 1.01
N ARG A 45 27.18 -5.51 0.21
CA ARG A 45 26.97 -5.45 -1.25
C ARG A 45 27.24 -6.80 -1.92
N GLU A 46 28.30 -7.49 -1.52
CA GLU A 46 28.61 -8.85 -1.98
C GLU A 46 27.47 -9.84 -1.65
N LEU A 47 26.76 -9.62 -0.55
CA LEU A 47 25.58 -10.39 -0.15
C LEU A 47 24.28 -9.95 -0.84
N GLY A 48 24.35 -9.04 -1.82
CA GLY A 48 23.20 -8.61 -2.62
C GLY A 48 22.42 -7.42 -2.07
N TYR A 49 22.88 -6.76 -1.00
CA TYR A 49 22.21 -5.56 -0.48
C TYR A 49 22.61 -4.31 -1.30
N PRO A 50 21.67 -3.62 -1.95
CA PRO A 50 21.95 -2.46 -2.79
C PRO A 50 22.24 -1.21 -1.93
N ILE A 51 23.49 -1.04 -1.51
CA ILE A 51 23.90 0.12 -0.70
C ILE A 51 24.55 1.19 -1.59
N ARG A 52 23.94 2.38 -1.69
CA ARG A 52 24.53 3.56 -2.33
C ARG A 52 25.40 4.32 -1.34
N ALA A 53 26.56 4.79 -1.80
CA ALA A 53 27.43 5.67 -1.02
C ALA A 53 27.50 7.06 -1.68
N THR A 54 27.20 8.10 -0.91
CA THR A 54 27.36 9.49 -1.34
C THR A 54 28.69 10.02 -0.82
N LYS A 55 29.52 10.61 -1.68
CA LYS A 55 30.80 11.22 -1.29
C LYS A 55 30.59 12.68 -0.87
N GLY A 56 31.40 13.17 0.06
CA GLY A 56 31.40 14.56 0.53
C GLY A 56 31.61 14.68 2.05
N PRO A 57 31.68 15.91 2.60
CA PRO A 57 31.77 16.15 4.04
C PRO A 57 30.59 15.53 4.81
N ASP A 58 29.39 15.59 4.22
CA ASP A 58 28.17 14.94 4.70
C ASP A 58 27.91 13.57 4.04
N GLY A 59 28.98 12.97 3.50
CA GLY A 59 28.92 11.69 2.80
C GLY A 59 28.41 10.56 3.67
N GLY A 60 27.60 9.69 3.08
CA GLY A 60 26.86 8.68 3.82
C GLY A 60 26.49 7.46 3.00
N TYR A 61 25.85 6.51 3.69
CA TYR A 61 25.38 5.26 3.15
C TYR A 61 23.85 5.23 3.18
N ARG A 62 23.26 4.68 2.14
CA ARG A 62 21.83 4.43 2.02
C ARG A 62 21.60 3.04 1.46
N LEU A 63 20.67 2.31 2.06
CA LEU A 63 20.10 1.12 1.43
C LEU A 63 19.07 1.60 0.39
N ASP A 64 19.35 1.41 -0.90
CA ASP A 64 18.40 1.68 -1.98
C ASP A 64 17.37 0.53 -2.07
N ALA A 65 16.23 0.78 -2.73
CA ALA A 65 15.30 -0.29 -3.06
C ALA A 65 15.88 -1.11 -4.22
N GLY A 66 16.14 -2.40 -4.00
CA GLY A 66 16.55 -3.35 -5.05
C GLY A 66 15.36 -3.90 -5.85
N ALA A 67 15.65 -4.75 -6.84
CA ALA A 67 14.62 -5.47 -7.61
C ALA A 67 13.86 -6.51 -6.76
N GLU A 68 14.48 -7.00 -5.70
CA GLU A 68 13.90 -7.91 -4.71
C GLU A 68 13.93 -7.26 -3.32
N LEU A 69 12.98 -7.67 -2.46
CA LEU A 69 12.99 -7.32 -1.05
C LEU A 69 14.19 -8.00 -0.38
N PRO A 70 15.19 -7.24 0.10
CA PRO A 70 16.33 -7.83 0.79
C PRO A 70 15.87 -8.44 2.14
N PRO A 71 16.64 -9.35 2.76
CA PRO A 71 16.33 -9.84 4.10
C PRO A 71 16.19 -8.69 5.10
N LEU A 72 15.03 -8.61 5.75
CA LEU A 72 14.69 -7.55 6.70
C LEU A 72 14.92 -8.05 8.13
N LEU A 73 15.56 -7.21 8.94
CA LEU A 73 15.68 -7.45 10.38
C LEU A 73 14.53 -6.72 11.07
N PHE A 74 13.66 -7.49 11.72
CA PHE A 74 12.57 -6.96 12.53
C PHE A 74 12.96 -7.03 14.00
N ASP A 75 12.65 -5.98 14.76
CA ASP A 75 12.62 -6.06 16.22
C ASP A 75 11.40 -6.88 16.71
N ASP A 76 11.33 -7.14 18.01
CA ASP A 76 10.28 -7.96 18.60
C ASP A 76 8.88 -7.38 18.38
N GLU A 77 8.72 -6.06 18.52
CA GLU A 77 7.43 -5.38 18.40
C GLU A 77 6.96 -5.39 16.93
N GLN A 78 7.88 -5.12 16.01
CA GLN A 78 7.65 -5.21 14.57
C GLN A 78 7.26 -6.63 14.15
N ALA A 79 7.91 -7.65 14.71
CA ALA A 79 7.64 -9.04 14.38
C ALA A 79 6.22 -9.46 14.82
N VAL A 80 5.78 -9.05 16.01
CA VAL A 80 4.40 -9.27 16.49
C VAL A 80 3.40 -8.50 15.64
N ALA A 81 3.65 -7.22 15.35
CA ALA A 81 2.78 -6.39 14.53
C ALA A 81 2.60 -6.97 13.11
N LEU A 82 3.68 -7.43 12.48
CA LEU A 82 3.66 -8.08 11.18
C LEU A 82 2.83 -9.37 11.23
N ALA A 83 3.03 -10.20 12.25
CA ALA A 83 2.26 -11.44 12.39
C ALA A 83 0.76 -11.20 12.57
N VAL A 84 0.36 -10.18 13.33
CA VAL A 84 -1.05 -9.77 13.48
C VAL A 84 -1.60 -9.22 12.17
N ALA A 85 -0.86 -8.34 11.48
CA ALA A 85 -1.27 -7.78 10.19
C ALA A 85 -1.48 -8.88 9.13
N LEU A 86 -0.61 -9.90 9.10
CA LEU A 86 -0.73 -11.04 8.19
C LEU A 86 -1.95 -11.92 8.51
N GLN A 87 -2.31 -12.08 9.80
CA GLN A 87 -3.56 -12.76 10.18
C GLN A 87 -4.80 -11.97 9.73
N LEU A 88 -4.79 -10.65 9.88
CA LEU A 88 -5.87 -9.76 9.44
C LEU A 88 -5.97 -9.64 7.92
N ALA A 89 -4.86 -9.83 7.18
CA ALA A 89 -4.85 -9.76 5.73
C ALA A 89 -5.81 -10.75 5.06
N VAL A 90 -6.07 -11.90 5.70
CA VAL A 90 -7.06 -12.89 5.24
C VAL A 90 -8.48 -12.32 5.19
N THR A 91 -8.78 -11.35 6.06
CA THR A 91 -10.11 -10.74 6.21
C THR A 91 -10.29 -9.49 5.36
N SER A 92 -9.22 -9.02 4.72
CA SER A 92 -9.17 -7.73 4.02
C SER A 92 -9.97 -7.70 2.71
N GLY A 93 -10.34 -8.85 2.16
CA GLY A 93 -10.96 -8.96 0.83
C GLY A 93 -10.03 -8.63 -0.33
N ALA A 94 -8.73 -8.40 -0.09
CA ALA A 94 -7.75 -7.99 -1.09
C ALA A 94 -7.12 -9.13 -1.91
N GLY A 95 -7.65 -10.36 -1.82
CA GLY A 95 -7.11 -11.51 -2.56
C GLY A 95 -5.71 -11.98 -2.11
N ILE A 96 -5.10 -11.34 -1.11
CA ILE A 96 -3.74 -11.64 -0.62
C ILE A 96 -3.69 -12.75 0.44
N GLY A 97 -4.81 -13.40 0.76
CA GLY A 97 -4.90 -14.31 1.92
C GLY A 97 -3.89 -15.46 1.88
N GLU A 98 -3.68 -16.09 0.72
CA GLU A 98 -2.69 -17.17 0.58
C GLU A 98 -1.25 -16.68 0.70
N ALA A 99 -0.93 -15.55 0.06
CA ALA A 99 0.39 -14.94 0.17
C ALA A 99 0.69 -14.52 1.62
N ALA A 100 -0.30 -13.96 2.32
CA ALA A 100 -0.20 -13.61 3.72
C ALA A 100 -0.01 -14.84 4.62
N ALA A 101 -0.72 -15.95 4.35
CA ALA A 101 -0.56 -17.20 5.08
C ALA A 101 0.86 -17.80 4.88
N ARG A 102 1.37 -17.79 3.65
CA ARG A 102 2.76 -18.22 3.36
C ARG A 102 3.77 -17.34 4.09
N ALA A 103 3.63 -16.02 4.00
CA ALA A 103 4.51 -15.07 4.70
C ALA A 103 4.47 -15.27 6.22
N LEU A 104 3.28 -15.49 6.80
CA LEU A 104 3.13 -15.78 8.22
C LEU A 104 3.85 -17.08 8.61
N SER A 105 3.77 -18.12 7.77
CA SER A 105 4.52 -19.36 7.98
C SER A 105 6.04 -19.11 8.02
N THR A 106 6.56 -18.36 7.05
CA THR A 106 7.98 -17.99 6.99
C THR A 106 8.42 -17.20 8.23
N VAL A 107 7.64 -16.19 8.64
CA VAL A 107 7.93 -15.40 9.84
C VAL A 107 7.90 -16.30 11.09
N ARG A 108 6.88 -17.16 11.23
CA ARG A 108 6.76 -18.09 12.36
C ARG A 108 7.96 -19.02 12.48
N GLN A 109 8.56 -19.46 11.38
CA GLN A 109 9.74 -20.34 11.42
C GLN A 109 10.92 -19.69 12.15
N VAL A 110 11.12 -18.39 11.96
CA VAL A 110 12.27 -17.64 12.51
C VAL A 110 11.98 -16.94 13.85
N LEU A 111 10.72 -16.92 14.32
CA LEU A 111 10.37 -16.29 15.61
C LEU A 111 10.95 -17.06 16.81
N PRO A 112 11.57 -16.37 17.79
CA PRO A 112 11.86 -16.93 19.11
C PRO A 112 10.60 -17.48 19.79
N ALA A 113 10.75 -18.55 20.58
CA ALA A 113 9.62 -19.24 21.23
C ALA A 113 8.67 -18.30 21.98
N ARG A 114 9.21 -17.31 22.71
CA ARG A 114 8.41 -16.30 23.43
C ARG A 114 7.45 -15.53 22.52
N LEU A 115 7.93 -15.07 21.36
CA LEU A 115 7.13 -14.29 20.42
C LEU A 115 6.13 -15.18 19.69
N ARG A 116 6.52 -16.41 19.38
CA ARG A 116 5.63 -17.41 18.79
C ARG A 116 4.41 -17.68 19.68
N HIS A 117 4.62 -17.85 20.98
CA HIS A 117 3.54 -18.00 21.96
C HIS A 117 2.63 -16.76 22.03
N GLN A 118 3.21 -15.55 22.02
CA GLN A 118 2.42 -14.32 22.00
C GLN A 118 1.56 -14.20 20.73
N VAL A 119 2.11 -14.52 19.57
CA VAL A 119 1.37 -14.52 18.29
C VAL A 119 0.29 -15.59 18.27
N ASP A 120 0.55 -16.78 18.81
CA ASP A 120 -0.41 -17.88 18.89
C ASP A 120 -1.57 -17.58 19.85
N ALA A 121 -1.31 -16.87 20.94
CA ALA A 121 -2.34 -16.40 21.86
C ALA A 121 -3.28 -15.36 21.21
N LEU A 122 -2.77 -14.58 20.25
CA LEU A 122 -3.49 -13.53 19.55
C LEU A 122 -4.24 -14.02 18.30
N ARG A 123 -4.54 -15.33 18.21
CA ARG A 123 -5.13 -15.93 17.01
C ARG A 123 -6.40 -15.19 16.56
N VAL A 124 -6.29 -14.37 15.52
CA VAL A 124 -7.40 -13.56 15.04
C VAL A 124 -8.29 -14.43 14.16
N ILE A 125 -9.40 -14.92 14.72
CA ILE A 125 -10.41 -15.62 13.95
C ILE A 125 -11.28 -14.59 13.26
N ALA A 126 -11.11 -14.50 11.95
CA ALA A 126 -11.98 -13.74 11.08
C ALA A 126 -13.40 -14.32 11.11
N VAL A 127 -14.34 -13.62 11.73
CA VAL A 127 -15.75 -13.98 11.57
C VAL A 127 -16.21 -13.44 10.22
N GLU A 128 -16.27 -14.30 9.21
CA GLU A 128 -16.99 -13.96 7.98
C GLU A 128 -18.44 -13.63 8.35
N ARG A 129 -18.96 -12.52 7.84
CA ARG A 129 -20.35 -12.11 8.07
C ARG A 129 -21.27 -13.21 7.52
N ARG A 130 -21.86 -14.02 8.42
CA ARG A 130 -22.82 -15.07 8.07
C ARG A 130 -23.94 -14.48 7.19
N GLY A 131 -24.17 -15.09 6.03
CA GLY A 131 -25.35 -14.85 5.18
C GLY A 131 -25.15 -14.00 3.92
N GLY A 132 -23.93 -13.61 3.55
CA GLY A 132 -23.66 -12.98 2.25
C GLY A 132 -23.12 -13.98 1.22
N PRO A 133 -23.38 -13.81 -0.10
CA PRO A 133 -22.60 -14.53 -1.11
C PRO A 133 -21.11 -14.29 -0.84
N SER A 134 -20.28 -15.31 -1.08
CA SER A 134 -18.82 -15.31 -0.88
C SER A 134 -18.27 -13.91 -1.10
N ASN A 135 -17.64 -13.31 -0.09
CA ASN A 135 -17.21 -11.92 -0.21
C ASN A 135 -16.21 -11.84 -1.38
N PRO A 136 -16.58 -11.28 -2.54
CA PRO A 136 -15.79 -11.45 -3.75
C PRO A 136 -14.46 -10.73 -3.53
N ARG A 137 -13.38 -11.50 -3.66
CA ARG A 137 -12.02 -11.01 -3.42
C ARG A 137 -11.59 -10.17 -4.61
N VAL A 138 -10.96 -9.04 -4.35
CA VAL A 138 -10.31 -8.25 -5.39
C VAL A 138 -8.95 -8.84 -5.67
N GLU A 139 -8.57 -8.98 -6.93
CA GLU A 139 -7.23 -9.39 -7.30
C GLU A 139 -6.21 -8.32 -6.85
N PRO A 140 -5.07 -8.70 -6.23
CA PRO A 140 -4.07 -7.73 -5.77
C PRO A 140 -3.57 -6.81 -6.88
N ALA A 141 -3.42 -7.33 -8.10
CA ALA A 141 -3.00 -6.54 -9.26
C ALA A 141 -3.94 -5.37 -9.54
N VAL A 142 -5.26 -5.58 -9.42
CA VAL A 142 -6.26 -4.51 -9.60
C VAL A 142 -6.08 -3.44 -8.54
N LEU A 143 -5.92 -3.80 -7.26
CA LEU A 143 -5.73 -2.82 -6.18
C LEU A 143 -4.43 -2.01 -6.37
N VAL A 144 -3.36 -2.64 -6.85
CA VAL A 144 -2.10 -1.96 -7.19
C VAL A 144 -2.32 -0.97 -8.34
N THR A 145 -3.01 -1.39 -9.42
CA THR A 145 -3.33 -0.49 -10.54
C THR A 145 -4.18 0.70 -10.10
N LEU A 146 -5.21 0.47 -9.28
CA LEU A 146 -6.06 1.52 -8.73
C LEU A 146 -5.25 2.50 -7.85
N GLY A 147 -4.44 1.97 -6.94
CA GLY A 147 -3.59 2.77 -6.06
C GLY A 147 -2.57 3.60 -6.83
N ALA A 148 -1.96 3.02 -7.87
CA ALA A 148 -1.03 3.74 -8.75
C ALA A 148 -1.72 4.91 -9.47
N ALA A 149 -2.91 4.70 -10.02
CA ALA A 149 -3.68 5.76 -10.70
C ALA A 149 -4.08 6.89 -9.73
N VAL A 150 -4.50 6.55 -8.50
CA VAL A 150 -4.77 7.54 -7.43
C VAL A 150 -3.50 8.35 -7.11
N HIS A 151 -2.37 7.68 -6.92
CA HIS A 151 -1.11 8.33 -6.56
C HIS A 151 -0.58 9.24 -7.66
N ALA A 152 -0.59 8.75 -8.90
CA ALA A 152 -0.16 9.49 -10.09
C ALA A 152 -1.15 10.59 -10.52
N ARG A 153 -2.38 10.56 -9.98
CA ARG A 153 -3.50 11.43 -10.36
C ARG A 153 -3.80 11.33 -11.85
N GLU A 154 -3.91 10.10 -12.34
CA GLU A 154 -4.15 9.77 -13.75
C GLU A 154 -5.59 9.29 -13.93
N GLU A 155 -6.23 9.70 -15.03
CA GLU A 155 -7.54 9.18 -15.40
C GLU A 155 -7.50 7.66 -15.54
N LEU A 156 -8.48 6.98 -14.95
CA LEU A 156 -8.59 5.54 -15.01
C LEU A 156 -9.71 5.14 -15.96
N ARG A 157 -9.39 4.20 -16.85
CA ARG A 157 -10.35 3.53 -17.74
C ARG A 157 -10.57 2.11 -17.26
N PHE A 158 -11.82 1.68 -17.16
CA PHE A 158 -12.13 0.29 -16.76
C PHE A 158 -13.50 -0.17 -17.23
N ASP A 159 -13.63 -1.49 -17.38
CA ASP A 159 -14.95 -2.13 -17.49
C ASP A 159 -15.53 -2.34 -16.10
N TYR A 160 -16.84 -2.18 -15.98
CA TYR A 160 -17.54 -2.32 -14.70
C TYR A 160 -18.65 -3.35 -14.80
N ALA A 161 -18.49 -4.46 -14.09
CA ALA A 161 -19.51 -5.50 -14.04
C ALA A 161 -20.73 -5.02 -13.24
N VAL A 162 -21.87 -4.86 -13.91
CA VAL A 162 -23.16 -4.59 -13.27
C VAL A 162 -23.90 -5.91 -13.02
N PRO A 163 -24.47 -6.16 -11.83
CA PRO A 163 -25.35 -7.29 -11.62
C PRO A 163 -26.54 -7.16 -12.57
N SER A 164 -26.70 -8.18 -13.42
CA SER A 164 -27.67 -8.29 -14.51
C SER A 164 -28.97 -7.49 -14.31
N ARG A 165 -29.26 -6.60 -15.26
CA ARG A 165 -30.64 -6.31 -15.64
C ARG A 165 -30.92 -7.11 -16.91
N SER A 166 -31.97 -7.92 -16.84
CA SER A 166 -32.52 -8.70 -17.95
C SER A 166 -32.83 -7.81 -19.15
N ALA A 167 -31.90 -7.72 -20.10
CA ALA A 167 -32.12 -7.29 -21.47
C ALA A 167 -30.94 -7.78 -22.32
N PRO A 168 -31.15 -8.23 -23.57
CA PRO A 168 -30.04 -8.44 -24.48
C PRO A 168 -29.50 -7.10 -24.97
N ALA A 169 -28.22 -7.09 -25.33
CA ALA A 169 -27.50 -6.11 -26.15
C ALA A 169 -26.76 -4.95 -25.45
N ASP A 170 -25.55 -4.74 -25.98
CA ASP A 170 -24.48 -3.78 -25.71
C ASP A 170 -23.67 -3.90 -24.41
N VAL A 171 -22.42 -4.34 -24.57
CA VAL A 171 -21.35 -4.17 -23.58
C VAL A 171 -21.20 -2.66 -23.35
N PRO A 172 -21.50 -2.13 -22.14
CA PRO A 172 -21.39 -0.69 -21.91
C PRO A 172 -19.96 -0.23 -22.16
N PRO A 173 -19.76 0.98 -22.73
CA PRO A 173 -18.41 1.49 -22.96
C PRO A 173 -17.62 1.57 -21.65
N PRO A 174 -16.29 1.42 -21.71
CA PRO A 174 -15.45 1.48 -20.52
C PRO A 174 -15.63 2.83 -19.83
N ARG A 175 -15.80 2.80 -18.51
CA ARG A 175 -15.95 4.00 -17.67
C ARG A 175 -14.65 4.78 -17.68
N ARG A 176 -14.76 6.11 -17.72
CA ARG A 176 -13.64 7.03 -17.52
C ARG A 176 -13.84 7.80 -16.23
N VAL A 177 -12.90 7.69 -15.30
CA VAL A 177 -13.01 8.35 -14.00
C VAL A 177 -11.70 9.01 -13.61
N GLN A 178 -11.78 10.01 -12.74
CA GLN A 178 -10.65 10.59 -12.02
C GLN A 178 -10.60 9.98 -10.62
N PRO A 179 -9.67 9.04 -10.32
CA PRO A 179 -9.64 8.31 -9.06
C PRO A 179 -9.05 9.15 -7.92
N HIS A 180 -9.75 9.24 -6.79
CA HIS A 180 -9.33 10.06 -5.64
C HIS A 180 -8.88 9.24 -4.44
N HIS A 181 -9.64 8.21 -4.06
CA HIS A 181 -9.33 7.40 -2.88
C HIS A 181 -9.68 5.93 -3.12
N LEU A 182 -8.87 5.05 -2.55
CA LEU A 182 -9.17 3.63 -2.44
C LEU A 182 -9.45 3.33 -0.96
N VAL A 183 -10.68 2.93 -0.65
CA VAL A 183 -11.17 2.74 0.73
C VAL A 183 -11.65 1.32 0.96
N THR A 184 -11.58 0.86 2.20
CA THR A 184 -12.14 -0.44 2.62
C THR A 184 -13.28 -0.25 3.60
N TRP A 185 -14.40 -0.94 3.38
CA TRP A 185 -15.56 -0.92 4.27
C TRP A 185 -16.27 -2.27 4.25
N GLY A 186 -16.56 -2.82 5.43
CA GLY A 186 -17.22 -4.12 5.56
C GLY A 186 -16.46 -5.27 4.89
N GLY A 187 -15.12 -5.19 4.82
CA GLY A 187 -14.26 -6.20 4.17
C GLY A 187 -14.29 -6.14 2.64
N ARG A 188 -14.70 -5.01 2.04
CA ARG A 188 -14.74 -4.79 0.59
C ARG A 188 -14.00 -3.51 0.23
N TRP A 189 -13.38 -3.54 -0.95
CA TRP A 189 -12.64 -2.41 -1.48
C TRP A 189 -13.49 -1.58 -2.44
N TYR A 190 -13.34 -0.27 -2.33
CA TYR A 190 -14.09 0.70 -3.11
C TYR A 190 -13.17 1.82 -3.62
N LEU A 191 -13.31 2.15 -4.89
CA LEU A 191 -12.71 3.32 -5.52
C LEU A 191 -13.69 4.48 -5.45
N VAL A 192 -13.30 5.58 -4.81
CA VAL A 192 -13.99 6.86 -4.86
C VAL A 192 -13.39 7.67 -5.99
N ALA A 193 -14.22 8.06 -6.96
CA ALA A 193 -13.76 8.76 -8.16
C ALA A 193 -14.82 9.72 -8.69
N TRP A 194 -14.39 10.73 -9.42
CA TRP A 194 -15.27 11.56 -10.23
C TRP A 194 -15.51 10.88 -11.58
N ASP A 195 -16.76 10.52 -11.87
CA ASP A 195 -17.17 9.89 -13.13
C ASP A 195 -17.29 10.97 -14.22
N LEU A 196 -16.44 10.89 -15.26
CA LEU A 196 -16.38 11.89 -16.32
C LEU A 196 -17.60 11.85 -17.22
N ASP A 197 -18.20 10.67 -17.41
CA ASP A 197 -19.38 10.51 -18.27
C ASP A 197 -20.63 11.07 -17.60
N ARG A 198 -20.65 11.09 -16.26
CA ARG A 198 -21.79 11.52 -15.46
C ARG A 198 -21.60 12.85 -14.74
N ALA A 199 -20.38 13.40 -14.78
CA ALA A 199 -19.98 14.61 -14.08
C ALA A 199 -20.41 14.61 -12.59
N ASP A 200 -20.15 13.50 -11.90
CA ASP A 200 -20.56 13.31 -10.51
C ASP A 200 -19.62 12.37 -9.75
N TRP A 201 -19.59 12.53 -8.43
CA TRP A 201 -18.86 11.65 -7.53
C TRP A 201 -19.53 10.28 -7.42
N ARG A 202 -18.74 9.22 -7.63
CA ARG A 202 -19.22 7.85 -7.55
C ARG A 202 -18.24 6.95 -6.81
N THR A 203 -18.82 5.92 -6.23
CA THR A 203 -18.08 4.85 -5.56
C THR A 203 -18.23 3.57 -6.37
N PHE A 204 -17.10 2.98 -6.75
CA PHE A 204 -17.04 1.76 -7.55
C PHE A 204 -16.45 0.64 -6.71
N ARG A 205 -17.17 -0.47 -6.60
CA ARG A 205 -16.66 -1.71 -6.00
C ARG A 205 -15.46 -2.24 -6.78
N ALA A 206 -14.31 -2.37 -6.14
CA ALA A 206 -13.07 -2.78 -6.80
C ALA A 206 -13.12 -4.24 -7.31
N ASP A 207 -13.90 -5.11 -6.67
CA ASP A 207 -14.13 -6.50 -7.13
C ASP A 207 -14.86 -6.60 -8.48
N ARG A 208 -15.39 -5.48 -8.99
CA ARG A 208 -16.13 -5.40 -10.26
C ARG A 208 -15.42 -4.58 -11.32
N ILE A 209 -14.21 -4.11 -11.02
CA ILE A 209 -13.41 -3.27 -11.90
C ILE A 209 -12.44 -4.17 -12.67
N THR A 210 -12.43 -4.04 -13.98
CA THR A 210 -11.38 -4.58 -14.84
C THR A 210 -10.63 -3.41 -15.49
N PRO A 211 -9.43 -3.03 -14.99
CA PRO A 211 -8.67 -1.91 -15.53
C PRO A 211 -8.31 -2.11 -17.00
N ARG A 212 -8.39 -1.02 -17.79
CA ARG A 212 -8.06 -0.99 -19.23
C ARG A 212 -6.89 -0.02 -19.45
N PRO A 213 -5.63 -0.48 -19.34
CA PRO A 213 -4.48 0.35 -19.70
C PRO A 213 -4.48 0.68 -21.21
N PRO A 214 -3.86 1.79 -21.63
CA PRO A 214 -3.14 2.76 -20.81
C PRO A 214 -4.08 3.68 -19.99
N ALA A 215 -3.55 4.23 -18.90
CA ALA A 215 -4.21 5.29 -18.15
C ALA A 215 -4.38 6.54 -19.03
N GLY A 216 -5.38 7.36 -18.72
CA GLY A 216 -5.62 8.63 -19.39
C GLY A 216 -4.73 9.75 -18.84
N PRO A 217 -5.00 11.01 -19.24
CA PRO A 217 -4.20 12.16 -18.83
C PRO A 217 -4.22 12.37 -17.31
N ARG A 218 -3.22 13.11 -16.81
CA ARG A 218 -3.20 13.57 -15.43
C ARG A 218 -4.26 14.63 -15.19
N PHE A 219 -4.83 14.65 -13.99
CA PHE A 219 -5.82 15.64 -13.58
C PHE A 219 -5.41 16.35 -12.29
N THR A 220 -5.98 17.54 -12.08
CA THR A 220 -5.88 18.24 -10.80
C THR A 220 -7.04 17.79 -9.91
N PRO A 221 -6.79 17.25 -8.70
CA PRO A 221 -7.86 16.76 -7.85
C PRO A 221 -8.82 17.88 -7.50
N ALA A 222 -10.10 17.70 -7.82
CA ALA A 222 -11.15 18.53 -7.25
C ALA A 222 -11.16 18.38 -5.72
N SER A 223 -11.56 19.42 -5.00
CA SER A 223 -11.85 19.31 -3.58
C SER A 223 -12.95 18.28 -3.39
N CYS A 224 -12.58 17.14 -2.80
CA CYS A 224 -13.55 16.13 -2.41
C CYS A 224 -14.58 16.80 -1.48
N PRO A 225 -15.90 16.64 -1.70
CA PRO A 225 -16.90 17.15 -0.77
C PRO A 225 -16.57 16.64 0.63
N ALA A 226 -16.68 17.52 1.64
CA ALA A 226 -16.35 17.20 3.03
C ALA A 226 -16.96 15.85 3.42
N TRP A 227 -16.10 14.86 3.61
CA TRP A 227 -16.48 13.46 3.58
C TRP A 227 -17.42 13.13 4.75
N THR A 228 -18.60 12.57 4.47
CA THR A 228 -19.41 11.89 5.49
C THR A 228 -19.61 10.47 4.99
N TRP A 229 -18.89 9.51 5.58
CA TRP A 229 -18.98 8.08 5.29
C TRP A 229 -19.32 7.32 6.58
N PRO A 230 -20.15 6.24 6.54
CA PRO A 230 -20.75 5.61 5.36
C PRO A 230 -21.96 6.39 4.78
N PRO A 231 -22.23 6.28 3.45
CA PRO A 231 -23.44 6.84 2.87
C PRO A 231 -24.68 6.15 3.49
N SER A 232 -25.73 6.92 3.74
CA SER A 232 -26.94 6.47 4.41
C SER A 232 -27.76 5.42 3.63
N SER A 233 -27.29 4.91 2.48
CA SER A 233 -27.93 3.81 1.74
C SER A 233 -26.94 3.07 0.82
N PRO A 234 -27.00 1.73 0.69
CA PRO A 234 -26.13 0.95 -0.20
C PRO A 234 -26.53 1.02 -1.69
N SER A 235 -27.63 1.69 -2.02
CA SER A 235 -28.06 1.91 -3.40
C SER A 235 -27.44 3.20 -3.92
N ALA A 236 -26.74 3.12 -5.06
CA ALA A 236 -26.14 4.24 -5.77
C ALA A 236 -26.97 5.55 -5.68
N SER A 237 -26.60 6.44 -4.77
CA SER A 237 -27.19 7.77 -4.68
C SER A 237 -26.12 8.78 -4.29
N ARG A 238 -25.60 9.43 -5.33
CA ARG A 238 -25.26 10.86 -5.43
C ARG A 238 -24.63 11.48 -4.17
N ALA A 239 -23.34 11.81 -4.23
CA ALA A 239 -22.77 12.76 -3.28
C ALA A 239 -23.29 14.17 -3.62
N PRO A 240 -23.48 15.07 -2.64
CA PRO A 240 -23.86 16.45 -2.94
C PRO A 240 -22.77 17.15 -3.76
N ALA A 241 -23.21 17.86 -4.81
CA ALA A 241 -22.33 18.64 -5.68
C ALA A 241 -21.59 19.74 -4.88
N PRO A 242 -20.29 20.00 -5.15
CA PRO A 242 -19.60 21.12 -4.53
C PRO A 242 -20.18 22.46 -5.03
N PRO A 243 -20.13 23.53 -4.22
CA PRO A 243 -20.63 24.84 -4.63
C PRO A 243 -19.80 25.37 -5.81
N VAL A 244 -20.49 25.65 -6.91
CA VAL A 244 -19.93 26.38 -8.04
C VAL A 244 -19.51 27.76 -7.54
N ARG A 245 -18.19 28.04 -7.57
CA ARG A 245 -17.71 29.43 -7.40
C ARG A 245 -18.22 30.22 -8.60
N THR A 246 -19.32 30.95 -8.42
CA THR A 246 -19.70 32.04 -9.31
C THR A 246 -18.58 33.07 -9.27
N ALA A 247 -17.82 33.17 -10.35
CA ALA A 247 -16.97 34.32 -10.60
C ALA A 247 -17.88 35.55 -10.60
N GLY A 248 -17.70 36.41 -9.60
CA GLY A 248 -18.45 37.65 -9.47
C GLY A 248 -18.24 38.52 -10.70
N ARG A 249 -19.36 38.87 -11.36
CA ARG A 249 -19.46 40.08 -12.17
C ARG A 249 -19.11 41.27 -11.28
N ALA A 250 -17.96 41.88 -11.50
CA ALA A 250 -17.73 43.25 -11.09
C ALA A 250 -18.38 44.18 -12.13
N ALA A 251 -19.48 44.81 -11.72
CA ALA A 251 -20.03 46.01 -12.35
C ALA A 251 -19.83 47.18 -11.39
N ALA A 252 -19.08 48.19 -11.83
CA ALA A 252 -18.95 49.57 -11.32
C ALA A 252 -17.73 50.15 -12.05
N ARG A 253 -17.72 51.29 -12.75
CA ARG A 253 -18.60 52.46 -12.84
C ARG A 253 -18.37 53.09 -14.21
#